data_AF-A0A0J9XN12-F1
#
_entry.id   AF-A0A0J9XN12-F1
#
_cell.length_a   1.000
_cell.length_b   1.000
_cell.length_c   1.000
_cell.angle_alpha   90.00
_cell.angle_beta   90.00
_cell.angle_gamma   90.00
#
_symmetry.space_group_name_H-M   'P 1'
#
loop_
_entity.id
_entity.type
_entity.pdbx_description
1 polymer ?
#
loop_
_entity_poly.entity_id
_entity_poly.type
_entity_poly.pdbx_seq_one_letter_code
_entity_poly.pdbx_strand_id
1 'polypeptide(L)'
;MASFMKYPRRNRLRTESRTPTMRHMLHVGISGGESRFGGVNGFSLIEISVISRSFLRSQIRHMIRTIVEHAYGRLQWERLIWFLNNPNPENFHNSGMVAAPPQGLFLEDVVYDERMFINPVPYHYHSWDETDEVLCDESF
;
A
#
# COMPACT_ATOMS: atom_id res chain seq x y z
N MET A 1 32.22 11.61 -3.43
CA MET A 1 32.05 10.39 -2.60
C MET A 1 30.82 9.65 -3.10
N ALA A 2 30.97 8.44 -3.62
CA ALA A 2 29.86 7.57 -3.99
C ALA A 2 30.05 6.25 -3.23
N SER A 3 29.20 6.00 -2.23
CA SER A 3 29.13 4.71 -1.54
C SER A 3 27.95 3.93 -2.11
N PHE A 4 28.28 2.84 -2.80
CA PHE A 4 27.34 1.81 -3.19
C PHE A 4 26.85 1.10 -1.93
N MET A 5 25.73 1.54 -1.37
CA MET A 5 25.04 0.79 -0.31
C MET A 5 24.29 -0.38 -0.95
N LYS A 6 25.08 -1.32 -1.46
CA LYS A 6 24.69 -2.63 -1.96
C LYS A 6 24.40 -3.48 -0.72
N TYR A 7 23.20 -3.39 -0.17
CA TYR A 7 22.77 -4.26 0.93
C TYR A 7 23.02 -5.72 0.52
N PRO A 8 23.97 -6.43 1.15
CA PRO A 8 24.24 -7.82 0.80
C PRO A 8 23.07 -8.66 1.32
N ARG A 9 22.63 -9.64 0.53
CA ARG A 9 21.57 -10.63 0.83
C ARG A 9 21.55 -11.13 2.30
N ARG A 10 22.69 -11.09 2.98
CA ARG A 10 22.90 -11.42 4.40
C ARG A 10 22.07 -10.58 5.39
N ASN A 11 21.77 -9.31 5.12
CA ASN A 11 20.88 -8.52 6.00
C ASN A 11 19.39 -8.89 5.82
N ARG A 12 18.97 -9.40 4.65
CA ARG A 12 17.60 -9.92 4.46
C ARG A 12 17.36 -11.22 5.23
N LEU A 13 18.39 -12.04 5.39
CA LEU A 13 18.29 -13.35 6.05
C LEU A 13 18.33 -13.27 7.59
N ARG A 14 18.69 -12.12 8.17
CA ARG A 14 18.78 -11.94 9.63
C ARG A 14 17.48 -11.57 10.33
N THR A 15 16.40 -11.34 9.57
CA THR A 15 15.09 -11.10 10.18
C THR A 15 14.46 -12.45 10.49
N GLU A 16 14.77 -13.01 11.66
CA GLU A 16 14.18 -14.28 12.15
C GLU A 16 12.66 -14.18 12.36
N SER A 17 12.13 -12.95 12.40
CA SER A 17 10.71 -12.67 12.31
C SER A 17 10.27 -12.68 10.85
N ARG A 18 9.59 -13.76 10.42
CA ARG A 18 8.82 -13.74 9.15
C ARG A 18 7.71 -12.71 9.31
N THR A 19 7.87 -11.54 8.68
CA THR A 19 6.78 -10.57 8.58
C THR A 19 5.57 -11.25 7.94
N PRO A 20 4.40 -11.25 8.59
CA PRO A 20 3.21 -11.87 8.03
C PRO A 20 2.88 -11.19 6.71
N THR A 21 2.70 -12.00 5.65
CA THR A 21 2.39 -11.52 4.29
C THR A 21 0.90 -11.54 3.99
N MET A 22 0.09 -12.18 4.84
CA MET A 22 -1.36 -12.20 4.69
C MET A 22 -1.93 -10.78 4.90
N ARG A 23 -2.77 -10.32 3.97
CA ARG A 23 -3.47 -9.03 4.03
C ARG A 23 -4.94 -9.25 3.67
N HIS A 24 -5.82 -8.48 4.30
CA HIS A 24 -7.26 -8.56 4.06
C HIS A 24 -7.70 -7.38 3.20
N MET A 25 -8.21 -7.65 2.00
CA MET A 25 -8.83 -6.62 1.17
C MET A 25 -10.27 -6.44 1.64
N LEU A 26 -10.65 -5.21 1.98
CA LEU A 26 -12.02 -4.87 2.39
C LEU A 26 -12.90 -4.62 1.17
N HIS A 27 -12.33 -3.97 0.15
CA HIS A 27 -13.01 -3.69 -1.11
C HIS A 27 -12.01 -3.70 -2.26
N VAL A 28 -12.43 -4.24 -3.40
CA VAL A 28 -11.76 -4.08 -4.71
C VAL A 28 -12.87 -3.84 -5.73
N GLY A 29 -12.86 -2.68 -6.36
CA GLY A 29 -13.87 -2.24 -7.32
C GLY A 29 -13.23 -1.81 -8.64
N ILE A 30 -13.98 -1.92 -9.74
CA ILE A 30 -13.59 -1.41 -11.06
C ILE A 30 -14.75 -0.57 -11.59
N SER A 31 -14.47 0.68 -11.96
CA SER A 31 -15.45 1.62 -12.50
C SER A 31 -14.88 2.36 -13.73
N GLY A 32 -15.77 2.98 -14.50
CA GLY A 32 -15.35 3.96 -15.51
C GLY A 32 -14.72 5.16 -14.80
N GLY A 33 -13.51 5.53 -15.19
CA GLY A 33 -12.76 6.63 -14.59
C GLY A 33 -12.77 7.89 -15.45
N GLU A 34 -12.46 9.02 -14.82
CA GLU A 34 -12.20 10.29 -15.49
C GLU A 34 -10.73 10.68 -15.41
N SER A 35 -10.28 11.55 -16.32
CA SER A 35 -8.89 12.00 -16.30
C SER A 35 -8.66 13.01 -15.19
N ARG A 36 -7.87 12.64 -14.17
CA ARG A 36 -7.46 13.58 -13.11
C ARG A 36 -6.53 14.68 -13.61
N PHE A 37 -5.77 14.41 -14.67
CA PHE A 37 -4.98 15.42 -15.37
C PHE A 37 -5.80 15.88 -16.58
N GLY A 38 -6.35 17.09 -16.52
CA GLY A 38 -7.16 17.62 -17.61
C GLY A 38 -6.48 17.45 -18.97
N GLY A 39 -7.23 17.01 -19.99
CA GLY A 39 -6.75 16.97 -21.38
C GLY A 39 -6.63 15.60 -22.04
N VAL A 40 -7.09 14.50 -21.42
CA VAL A 40 -7.11 13.19 -22.10
C VAL A 40 -8.42 13.01 -22.88
N ASN A 41 -8.57 13.77 -23.97
CA ASN A 41 -9.66 13.56 -24.92
C ASN A 41 -9.37 12.31 -25.78
N GLY A 42 -10.25 11.31 -25.74
CA GLY A 42 -10.26 10.18 -26.68
C GLY A 42 -9.87 8.81 -26.11
N PHE A 43 -9.45 8.71 -24.83
CA PHE A 43 -9.17 7.43 -24.18
C PHE A 43 -10.19 7.12 -23.10
N SER A 44 -10.74 5.90 -23.12
CA SER A 44 -11.56 5.39 -22.02
C SER A 44 -10.65 5.03 -20.84
N LEU A 45 -10.86 5.70 -19.72
CA LEU A 45 -10.12 5.48 -18.48
C LEU A 45 -10.89 4.50 -17.59
N ILE A 46 -10.15 3.68 -16.86
CA ILE A 46 -10.70 2.73 -15.89
C ILE A 46 -10.09 3.10 -14.54
N GLU A 47 -10.94 3.24 -13.54
CA GLU A 47 -10.54 3.45 -12.16
C GLU A 47 -10.68 2.12 -11.40
N ILE A 48 -9.65 1.77 -10.64
CA ILE A 48 -9.62 0.57 -9.80
C ILE A 48 -9.42 1.02 -8.37
N SER A 49 -10.47 0.91 -7.56
CA SER A 49 -10.46 1.28 -6.15
C SER A 49 -10.10 0.07 -5.29
N VAL A 50 -9.20 0.26 -4.33
CA VAL A 50 -8.81 -0.80 -3.39
C VAL A 50 -8.78 -0.25 -1.97
N ILE A 51 -9.57 -0.85 -1.09
CA ILE A 51 -9.64 -0.50 0.33
C ILE A 51 -9.12 -1.66 1.16
N SER A 52 -8.14 -1.38 2.02
CA SER A 52 -7.58 -2.33 2.98
C SER A 52 -6.96 -1.60 4.16
N ARG A 53 -6.80 -2.31 5.28
CA ARG A 53 -6.08 -1.80 6.46
C ARG A 53 -4.59 -1.68 6.23
N SER A 54 -4.00 -2.52 5.37
CA SER A 54 -2.56 -2.47 5.09
C SER A 54 -2.21 -3.17 3.78
N PHE A 55 -1.11 -2.73 3.18
CA PHE A 55 -0.59 -3.26 1.92
C PHE A 55 0.88 -3.66 2.06
N LEU A 56 1.31 -4.67 1.30
CA LEU A 56 2.72 -4.97 1.10
C LEU A 56 3.33 -4.01 0.08
N ARG A 57 4.66 -3.90 0.10
CA ARG A 57 5.40 -3.09 -0.89
C ARG A 57 5.07 -3.54 -2.31
N SER A 58 4.63 -2.58 -3.15
CA SER A 58 4.24 -2.80 -4.55
C SER A 58 3.06 -3.76 -4.76
N GLN A 59 2.32 -4.14 -3.73
CA GLN A 59 1.20 -5.10 -3.84
C GLN A 59 0.15 -4.64 -4.85
N ILE A 60 -0.37 -3.42 -4.71
CA ILE A 60 -1.38 -2.87 -5.61
C ILE A 60 -0.87 -2.84 -7.04
N ARG A 61 0.35 -2.32 -7.26
CA ARG A 61 0.94 -2.22 -8.60
C ARG A 61 1.12 -3.59 -9.27
N HIS A 62 1.43 -4.63 -8.51
CA HIS A 62 1.44 -6.00 -9.04
C HIS A 62 0.03 -6.52 -9.32
N MET A 63 -0.93 -6.31 -8.41
CA MET A 63 -2.33 -6.70 -8.63
C MET A 63 -2.89 -6.09 -9.92
N ILE A 64 -2.71 -4.78 -10.11
CA ILE A 64 -3.15 -4.08 -11.33
C ILE A 64 -2.48 -4.68 -12.57
N ARG A 65 -1.17 -4.95 -12.52
CA ARG A 65 -0.48 -5.60 -13.65
C ARG A 65 -1.11 -6.94 -13.98
N THR A 66 -1.36 -7.79 -12.99
CA THR A 66 -1.96 -9.11 -13.18
C THR A 66 -3.32 -9.01 -13.86
N ILE A 67 -4.18 -8.08 -13.40
CA ILE A 67 -5.51 -7.86 -13.95
C ILE A 67 -5.41 -7.43 -15.42
N VAL A 68 -4.53 -6.47 -15.73
CA VAL A 68 -4.32 -5.97 -17.09
C VAL A 68 -3.80 -7.08 -18.02
N GLU A 69 -2.79 -7.83 -17.59
CA GLU A 69 -2.23 -8.92 -18.39
C GLU A 69 -3.23 -10.05 -18.64
N HIS A 70 -4.09 -10.34 -17.66
CA HIS A 70 -5.19 -11.29 -17.83
C HIS A 70 -6.25 -10.77 -18.81
N ALA A 71 -6.63 -9.49 -18.70
CA ALA A 71 -7.60 -8.87 -19.60
C ALA A 71 -7.13 -8.86 -21.07
N TYR A 72 -5.83 -8.69 -21.31
CA TYR A 72 -5.23 -8.80 -22.65
C TYR A 72 -4.95 -10.25 -23.10
N GLY A 73 -5.32 -11.26 -22.30
CA GLY A 73 -5.12 -12.69 -22.62
C GLY A 73 -3.67 -13.17 -22.53
N ARG A 74 -2.76 -12.35 -21.99
CA ARG A 74 -1.33 -12.68 -21.82
C ARG A 74 -1.04 -13.50 -20.57
N LEU A 75 -1.98 -13.51 -19.62
CA LEU A 75 -1.91 -14.33 -18.41
C LEU A 75 -3.11 -15.27 -18.33
N GLN A 76 -2.84 -16.58 -18.33
CA GLN A 76 -3.86 -17.61 -18.19
C GLN A 76 -4.36 -17.73 -16.75
N TRP A 77 -5.60 -18.19 -16.59
CA TRP A 77 -6.27 -18.32 -15.30
C TRP A 77 -5.55 -19.26 -14.33
N GLU A 78 -5.05 -20.40 -14.83
CA GLU A 78 -4.32 -21.40 -14.06
C GLU A 78 -3.05 -20.80 -13.46
N ARG A 79 -2.38 -19.93 -14.22
CA ARG A 79 -1.18 -19.25 -13.78
C ARG A 79 -1.48 -18.22 -12.69
N LEU A 80 -2.62 -17.54 -12.78
CA LEU A 80 -3.08 -16.60 -11.76
C LEU A 80 -3.35 -17.32 -10.43
N ILE A 81 -4.04 -18.47 -10.46
CA ILE A 81 -4.23 -19.33 -9.28
C ILE A 81 -2.88 -19.77 -8.72
N TRP A 82 -1.95 -20.18 -9.58
CA TRP A 82 -0.62 -20.59 -9.15
C TRP A 82 0.13 -19.48 -8.41
N PHE A 83 0.05 -18.23 -8.87
CA PHE A 83 0.66 -17.08 -8.17
C PHE A 83 0.04 -16.84 -6.79
N LEU A 84 -1.28 -16.97 -6.65
CA LEU A 84 -1.96 -16.82 -5.37
C LEU A 84 -1.52 -17.90 -4.36
N ASN A 85 -1.31 -19.13 -4.84
CA ASN A 85 -0.81 -20.24 -4.03
C ASN A 85 0.71 -20.17 -3.76
N ASN A 86 1.46 -19.40 -4.55
CA ASN A 86 2.91 -19.28 -4.45
C ASN A 86 3.36 -17.80 -4.37
N PRO A 87 3.01 -17.06 -3.30
CA PRO A 87 3.09 -15.60 -3.22
C PRO A 87 4.51 -15.03 -3.06
N ASN A 88 5.56 -15.81 -3.37
CA ASN A 88 6.93 -15.33 -3.30
C ASN A 88 7.17 -14.26 -4.37
N PRO A 89 7.61 -13.02 -4.02
CA PRO A 89 7.89 -11.96 -4.99
C PRO A 89 8.85 -12.36 -6.12
N GLU A 90 9.81 -13.24 -5.83
CA GLU A 90 10.75 -13.75 -6.84
C GLU A 90 10.04 -14.52 -7.96
N ASN A 91 8.91 -15.19 -7.66
CA ASN A 91 8.15 -15.92 -8.68
C ASN A 91 7.58 -14.98 -9.75
N PHE A 92 7.12 -13.79 -9.35
CA PHE A 92 6.61 -12.77 -10.27
C PHE A 92 7.74 -12.19 -11.13
N HIS A 93 8.90 -11.92 -10.52
CA HIS A 93 10.06 -11.43 -11.24
C HIS A 93 10.56 -12.44 -12.28
N ASN A 94 10.67 -13.71 -11.90
CA ASN A 94 11.12 -14.78 -12.78
C ASN A 94 10.15 -15.06 -13.94
N SER A 95 8.86 -14.77 -13.76
CA SER A 95 7.86 -14.83 -14.83
C SER A 95 7.77 -13.56 -15.68
N GLY A 96 8.66 -12.58 -15.49
CA GLY A 96 8.64 -11.32 -16.23
C GLY A 96 7.48 -10.37 -15.84
N MET A 97 6.82 -10.61 -14.72
CA MET A 97 5.74 -9.78 -14.22
C MET A 97 6.30 -8.56 -13.49
N VAL A 98 6.49 -7.46 -14.22
CA VAL A 98 6.94 -6.18 -13.67
C VAL A 98 5.76 -5.42 -13.08
N ALA A 99 5.95 -4.75 -11.93
CA ALA A 99 4.94 -3.88 -11.34
C ALA A 99 4.45 -2.80 -12.33
N ALA A 100 3.15 -2.54 -12.35
CA ALA A 100 2.57 -1.43 -13.11
C ALA A 100 3.24 -0.10 -12.73
N PRO A 101 3.32 0.92 -13.59
CA PRO A 101 3.96 2.20 -13.26
C PRO A 101 3.31 2.90 -12.05
N PRO A 102 4.07 3.64 -11.22
CA PRO A 102 3.52 4.28 -10.01
C PRO A 102 2.65 5.52 -10.29
N GLN A 103 2.75 6.13 -11.47
CA GLN A 103 2.13 7.44 -11.77
C GLN A 103 0.59 7.40 -11.77
N GLY A 104 -0.02 6.23 -11.93
CA GLY A 104 -1.47 6.05 -11.88
C GLY A 104 -2.00 5.62 -10.50
N LEU A 105 -1.15 5.49 -9.48
CA LEU A 105 -1.56 5.07 -8.15
C LEU A 105 -1.67 6.27 -7.21
N PHE A 106 -2.88 6.54 -6.73
CA PHE A 106 -3.17 7.63 -5.81
C PHE A 106 -3.68 7.08 -4.48
N LEU A 107 -3.24 7.69 -3.37
CA LEU A 107 -3.88 7.51 -2.08
C LEU A 107 -5.06 8.48 -2.01
N GLU A 108 -6.28 7.94 -1.99
CA GLU A 108 -7.49 8.74 -2.00
C GLU A 108 -7.91 9.18 -0.60
N ASP A 109 -8.02 8.23 0.33
CA ASP A 109 -8.46 8.51 1.70
C ASP A 109 -7.81 7.56 2.71
N VAL A 110 -7.74 7.99 3.97
CA VAL A 110 -7.32 7.19 5.13
C VAL A 110 -8.39 7.34 6.20
N VAL A 111 -9.19 6.28 6.37
CA VAL A 111 -10.26 6.26 7.36
C VAL A 111 -9.69 5.97 8.75
N TYR A 112 -9.90 6.89 9.68
CA TYR A 112 -9.56 6.74 11.09
C TYR A 112 -10.80 6.39 11.92
N ASP A 113 -10.60 5.64 13.00
CA ASP A 113 -11.64 5.44 14.00
C ASP A 113 -11.80 6.75 14.78
N GLU A 114 -13.04 7.24 14.95
CA GLU A 114 -13.34 8.47 15.70
C GLU A 114 -12.72 8.46 17.10
N ARG A 115 -12.61 7.28 17.72
CA ARG A 115 -11.99 7.09 19.03
C ARG A 115 -10.50 7.47 19.05
N MET A 116 -9.82 7.45 17.91
CA MET A 116 -8.43 7.89 17.80
C MET A 116 -8.28 9.40 17.95
N PHE A 117 -9.34 10.18 17.69
CA PHE A 117 -9.34 11.62 17.94
C PHE A 117 -9.71 11.95 19.39
N ILE A 118 -10.55 11.12 20.02
CA ILE A 118 -10.91 11.26 21.44
C ILE A 118 -9.72 10.87 22.34
N ASN A 119 -9.03 9.77 22.01
CA ASN A 119 -7.89 9.23 22.75
C ASN A 119 -6.73 8.90 21.79
N PRO A 120 -5.91 9.89 21.38
CA PRO A 120 -4.83 9.67 20.43
C PRO A 120 -3.71 8.79 21.03
N VAL A 121 -3.33 7.72 20.32
CA VAL A 121 -2.20 6.84 20.66
C VAL A 121 -1.26 6.75 19.45
N PRO A 122 0.05 7.08 19.58
CA PRO A 122 0.74 7.58 20.76
C PRO A 122 0.39 9.04 21.05
N TYR A 123 0.31 9.42 22.32
CA TYR A 123 0.26 10.83 22.73
C TYR A 123 1.51 11.53 22.22
N HIS A 124 1.35 12.35 21.18
CA HIS A 124 2.43 13.23 20.75
C HIS A 124 2.40 14.45 21.66
N TYR A 125 3.12 14.38 22.79
CA TYR A 125 3.39 15.56 23.59
C TYR A 125 4.32 16.48 22.81
N HIS A 126 3.83 17.66 22.44
CA HIS A 126 4.69 18.74 22.05
C HIS A 126 5.37 19.31 23.29
N SER A 127 6.60 19.80 23.14
CA SER A 127 7.34 20.42 24.23
C SER A 127 6.68 21.69 24.81
N TRP A 128 5.61 22.18 24.20
CA TRP A 128 4.82 23.33 24.66
C TRP A 128 3.48 22.93 25.29
N ASP A 129 3.18 21.64 25.42
CA ASP A 129 1.96 21.14 26.06
C ASP A 129 2.07 21.13 27.61
N GLU A 130 3.18 21.60 28.18
CA GLU A 130 3.48 21.54 29.63
C GLU A 130 3.04 22.79 30.45
N THR A 131 2.11 23.63 29.98
CA THR A 131 1.86 24.91 30.68
C THR A 131 0.47 25.23 31.23
N ASP A 132 -0.55 24.37 31.06
CA ASP A 132 -1.92 24.76 31.46
C ASP A 132 -2.58 23.93 32.58
N GLU A 133 -1.93 22.91 33.16
CA GLU A 133 -2.57 22.04 34.19
C GLU A 133 -2.00 22.12 35.62
N VAL A 134 -1.09 23.05 35.94
CA VAL A 134 -0.58 23.25 37.32
C VAL A 134 -1.29 24.43 38.04
N LEU A 135 -2.56 24.70 37.74
CA LEU A 135 -3.33 25.80 38.37
C LEU A 135 -4.63 25.36 39.06
N CYS A 136 -4.84 24.06 39.28
CA CYS A 136 -6.06 23.55 39.94
C CYS A 136 -5.81 22.68 41.17
N ASP A 137 -4.66 22.81 41.83
CA ASP A 137 -4.49 22.31 43.21
C ASP A 137 -3.95 23.44 44.09
N GLU A 138 -4.64 23.65 45.22
CA GLU A 138 -4.35 24.58 46.33
C GLU A 138 -4.89 26.02 46.24
N SER A 139 -6.22 26.17 46.33
CA SER A 139 -6.80 27.27 47.11
C SER A 139 -8.12 26.89 47.79
N PHE A 140 -8.09 26.97 49.13
CA PHE A 140 -9.15 26.90 50.16
C PHE A 140 -9.38 25.57 50.88
#